data_AF-A0A380A726-F1
#
_entry.id   AF-A0A380A726-F1
#
_cell.length_a   1.000
_cell.length_b   1.000
_cell.length_c   1.000
_cell.angle_alpha   90.00
_cell.angle_beta   90.00
_cell.angle_gamma   90.00
#
_symmetry.space_group_name_H-M   'P 1'
#
loop_
_entity.id
_entity.type
_entity.pdbx_description
1 polymer ?
#
loop_
_entity_poly.entity_id
_entity_poly.type
_entity_poly.pdbx_seq_one_letter_code
_entity_poly.pdbx_strand_id
1 'polypeptide(L)'
;MDDFLVFTRTRWQLRRCVKGLHEFFNLGGFETHPDKTQLGRIEQDFGWLGVQFSTAGITIAPRALENHRAQRVRLYEQARRQRLSLTEAEARVRAYEARWILWAEGMLNQRVT
;
A
#
# COMPACT_ATOMS: atom_id res chain seq x y z
N MET A 1 -11.97 -3.22 5.24
CA MET A 1 -10.88 -2.28 4.86
C MET A 1 -10.63 -1.53 6.12
N ASP A 2 -9.42 -1.65 6.65
CA ASP A 2 -9.20 -1.39 8.07
C ASP A 2 -8.11 -0.32 8.26
N ASP A 3 -7.58 0.22 7.16
CA ASP A 3 -6.60 1.30 7.15
C ASP A 3 -7.33 2.65 7.15
N PHE A 4 -6.92 3.57 8.02
CA PHE A 4 -7.42 4.96 8.07
C PHE A 4 -6.29 5.97 7.85
N LEU A 5 -6.56 7.03 7.08
CA LEU A 5 -5.65 8.16 6.90
C LEU A 5 -6.33 9.45 7.37
N VAL A 6 -5.74 10.12 8.34
CA VAL A 6 -6.30 11.34 8.96
C VAL A 6 -5.30 12.48 8.88
N PHE A 7 -5.66 13.52 8.12
CA PHE A 7 -4.90 14.77 8.08
C PHE A 7 -5.52 15.82 9.00
N THR A 8 -4.68 16.50 9.76
CA THR A 8 -5.11 17.59 10.63
C THR A 8 -4.12 18.74 10.58
N ARG A 9 -4.58 19.96 10.89
CA ARG A 9 -3.71 21.15 10.90
C ARG A 9 -2.82 21.21 12.14
N THR A 10 -3.24 20.59 13.25
CA THR A 10 -2.51 20.63 14.51
C THR A 10 -2.46 19.26 15.18
N ARG A 11 -1.39 19.00 15.93
CA ARG A 11 -1.23 17.76 16.71
C ARG A 11 -2.39 17.53 17.69
N TRP A 12 -3.01 18.59 18.21
CA TRP A 12 -4.16 18.49 19.12
C TRP A 12 -5.44 18.00 18.44
N GLN A 13 -5.64 18.35 17.17
CA GLN A 13 -6.73 17.78 16.38
C GLN A 13 -6.49 16.30 16.13
N LEU A 14 -5.26 15.92 15.73
CA LEU A 14 -4.90 14.52 15.51
C LEU A 14 -5.18 13.65 16.74
N ARG A 15 -4.76 14.10 17.93
CA ARG A 15 -5.02 13.38 19.19
C ARG A 15 -6.51 13.18 19.45
N ARG A 16 -7.35 14.18 19.15
CA ARG A 16 -8.81 14.07 19.28
C ARG A 16 -9.39 13.07 18.29
N CYS A 17 -8.96 13.11 17.03
CA CYS A 17 -9.40 12.15 16.01
C CYS A 17 -9.00 10.71 16.37
N VAL A 18 -7.76 10.48 16.80
CA VAL A 18 -7.29 9.15 17.23
C VAL A 18 -8.11 8.62 18.41
N LYS A 19 -8.41 9.47 19.40
CA LYS A 19 -9.27 9.10 20.52
C LYS A 19 -10.67 8.68 20.04
N GLY A 20 -11.31 9.48 19.19
CA GLY A 20 -12.63 9.15 18.66
C GLY A 20 -12.64 7.87 17.81
N LEU A 21 -11.56 7.60 17.07
CA LEU A 21 -11.42 6.37 16.30
C LEU A 21 -11.33 5.14 17.22
N HIS A 22 -10.57 5.23 18.32
CA HIS A 22 -10.50 4.16 19.31
C HIS A 22 -11.84 3.95 20.03
N GLU A 23 -12.57 5.01 20.35
CA GLU A 23 -13.92 4.91 20.92
C GLU A 23 -14.87 4.18 19.96
N PHE A 24 -14.81 4.50 18.67
CA PHE A 24 -15.58 3.82 17.63
C PHE A 24 -15.21 2.33 17.51
N PHE A 25 -13.93 2.00 17.52
CA PHE A 25 -13.48 0.60 17.49
C PHE A 25 -13.92 -0.19 18.71
N ASN A 26 -13.84 0.41 19.91
CA ASN A 26 -14.29 -0.22 21.14
C ASN A 26 -15.78 -0.57 21.10
N LEU A 27 -16.62 0.29 20.50
CA LEU A 27 -18.05 0.01 20.31
C LEU A 27 -18.28 -1.23 19.42
N GLY A 28 -17.39 -1.47 18.46
CA GLY A 28 -17.44 -2.62 17.56
C GLY A 28 -16.67 -3.86 18.06
N GLY A 29 -16.02 -3.79 19.23
CA GLY A 29 -15.15 -4.87 19.74
C GLY A 29 -13.84 -5.04 18.96
N PHE A 30 -13.36 -3.98 18.31
CA PHE A 30 -12.11 -3.98 17.54
C PHE A 30 -10.95 -3.39 18.36
N GLU A 31 -9.75 -3.92 18.14
CA GLU A 31 -8.49 -3.39 18.70
C GLU A 31 -7.54 -2.93 17.60
N THR A 32 -6.77 -1.88 17.87
CA THR A 32 -5.74 -1.39 16.92
C THR A 32 -4.46 -2.20 17.06
N HIS A 33 -3.83 -2.53 15.92
CA HIS A 33 -2.54 -3.19 15.94
C HIS A 33 -1.45 -2.21 16.43
N PRO A 34 -0.70 -2.53 17.50
CA PRO A 34 0.19 -1.58 18.17
C PRO A 34 1.27 -1.01 17.24
N ASP A 35 1.79 -1.83 16.33
CA ASP A 35 2.86 -1.44 15.41
C ASP A 35 2.39 -0.75 14.11
N LYS A 36 1.08 -0.56 13.90
CA LYS A 36 0.54 -0.02 12.63
C LYS A 36 0.10 1.45 12.68
N THR A 37 0.27 2.12 13.82
CA THR A 37 -0.15 3.52 13.94
C THR A 37 1.05 4.45 13.71
N GLN A 38 1.15 5.02 12.51
CA GLN A 38 2.14 6.07 12.21
C GLN A 38 1.54 7.45 12.52
N LEU A 39 2.18 8.20 13.42
CA LEU A 39 1.85 9.60 13.72
C LEU A 39 3.06 10.46 13.37
N GLY A 40 2.88 11.40 12.45
CA GLY A 40 4.00 12.20 11.95
C GLY A 40 3.55 13.46 11.23
N ARG A 41 4.53 14.28 10.86
CA ARG A 41 4.31 15.41 9.93
C ARG A 41 4.31 14.85 8.52
N ILE A 42 3.49 15.42 7.64
CA ILE A 42 3.44 15.06 6.21
C ILE A 42 4.81 15.25 5.53
N GLU A 43 5.60 16.23 6.01
CA GLU A 43 6.96 16.51 5.55
C GLU A 43 7.96 15.38 5.77
N GLN A 44 7.66 14.41 6.64
CA GLN A 44 8.54 13.26 6.92
C GLN A 44 8.29 12.10 5.95
N ASP A 45 7.50 12.35 4.91
CA ASP A 45 6.99 11.38 3.95
C ASP A 45 6.14 10.28 4.62
N PHE A 46 5.14 9.77 3.92
CA PHE A 46 4.37 8.63 4.43
C PHE A 46 3.88 7.72 3.32
N GLY A 47 3.81 6.42 3.65
CA GLY A 47 3.29 5.40 2.75
C GLY A 47 1.79 5.18 2.96
N TRP A 48 1.04 5.10 1.87
CA TRP A 48 -0.38 4.78 1.89
C TRP A 48 -0.78 3.96 0.66
N LEU A 49 -1.45 2.82 0.87
CA LEU A 49 -1.97 1.94 -0.20
C LEU A 49 -0.99 1.62 -1.34
N GLY A 50 0.30 1.42 -1.00
CA GLY A 50 1.34 1.05 -1.97
C GLY A 50 2.03 2.24 -2.64
N VAL A 51 1.70 3.45 -2.24
CA VAL A 51 2.26 4.71 -2.75
C VAL A 51 2.96 5.45 -1.61
N GLN A 52 4.04 6.17 -1.92
CA GLN A 52 4.77 7.03 -1.02
C GLN A 52 4.49 8.49 -1.38
N PHE A 53 4.03 9.25 -0.40
CA PHE A 53 3.83 10.69 -0.50
C PHE A 53 5.05 11.38 0.10
N SER A 54 5.63 12.32 -0.65
CA SER A 54 6.71 13.18 -0.19
C SER A 54 6.56 14.61 -0.70
N THR A 55 7.42 15.50 -0.21
CA THR A 55 7.50 16.88 -0.73
C THR A 55 7.96 16.94 -2.19
N ALA A 56 8.65 15.91 -2.68
CA ALA A 56 9.08 15.79 -4.08
C ALA A 56 7.96 15.23 -4.99
N GLY A 57 6.85 14.76 -4.42
CA GLY A 57 5.70 14.26 -5.14
C GLY A 57 5.30 12.84 -4.73
N ILE A 58 4.54 12.19 -5.61
CA ILE A 58 3.98 10.86 -5.41
C ILE A 58 4.87 9.84 -6.12
N THR A 59 5.28 8.79 -5.41
CA THR A 59 6.08 7.69 -5.98
C THR A 59 5.53 6.34 -5.53
N ILE A 60 5.87 5.24 -6.22
CA ILE A 60 5.50 3.90 -5.73
C ILE A 60 6.31 3.59 -4.46
N ALA A 61 5.65 3.11 -3.42
CA ALA A 61 6.31 2.83 -2.16
C ALA A 61 7.40 1.76 -2.32
N PRO A 62 8.57 1.88 -1.65
CA PRO A 62 9.64 0.88 -1.72
C PRO A 62 9.15 -0.53 -1.38
N ARG A 63 8.25 -0.65 -0.40
CA ARG A 63 7.61 -1.92 -0.03
C ARG A 63 6.76 -2.51 -1.16
N ALA A 64 6.05 -1.69 -1.94
CA ALA A 64 5.26 -2.16 -3.07
C ALA A 64 6.16 -2.67 -4.21
N LEU A 65 7.31 -2.01 -4.44
CA LEU A 65 8.33 -2.48 -5.39
C LEU A 65 8.93 -3.83 -4.97
N GLU A 66 9.23 -3.99 -3.69
CA GLU A 66 9.78 -5.26 -3.17
C GLU A 66 8.75 -6.38 -3.25
N ASN A 67 7.51 -6.12 -2.83
CA ASN A 67 6.40 -7.05 -3.00
C ASN A 67 6.19 -7.43 -4.47
N HIS A 68 6.33 -6.48 -5.40
CA HIS A 68 6.22 -6.75 -6.82
C HIS A 68 7.31 -7.72 -7.30
N ARG A 69 8.57 -7.51 -6.92
CA ARG A 69 9.69 -8.41 -7.23
C ARG A 69 9.45 -9.81 -6.67
N ALA A 70 9.11 -9.91 -5.39
CA ALA A 70 8.81 -11.17 -4.73
C ALA A 70 7.64 -11.91 -5.40
N GLN A 71 6.60 -11.19 -5.81
CA GLN A 71 5.43 -11.78 -6.44
C GLN A 71 5.74 -12.33 -7.84
N ARG A 72 6.61 -11.68 -8.63
CA ARG A 72 7.06 -12.22 -9.94
C ARG A 72 7.73 -13.57 -9.77
N VAL A 73 8.66 -13.67 -8.82
CA VAL A 73 9.37 -14.92 -8.49
C VAL A 73 8.37 -15.99 -8.04
N ARG A 74 7.49 -15.64 -7.10
CA ARG A 74 6.47 -16.56 -6.58
C ARG A 74 5.55 -17.11 -7.66
N LEU A 75 5.10 -16.25 -8.59
CA LEU A 75 4.23 -16.66 -9.70
C LEU A 75 4.94 -17.62 -10.66
N TYR A 76 6.20 -17.32 -10.99
CA TYR A 76 7.03 -18.20 -11.80
C TYR A 76 7.19 -19.57 -11.13
N GLU A 77 7.66 -19.59 -9.87
CA GLU A 77 7.85 -20.85 -9.14
C GLU A 77 6.55 -21.63 -8.98
N GLN A 78 5.42 -20.96 -8.71
CA GLN A 78 4.12 -21.61 -8.61
C GLN A 78 3.73 -22.26 -9.94
N ALA A 79 3.95 -21.59 -11.08
CA ALA A 79 3.72 -22.17 -12.39
C ALA A 79 4.61 -23.38 -12.65
N ARG A 80 5.88 -23.33 -12.26
CA ARG A 80 6.81 -24.48 -12.36
C ARG A 80 6.38 -25.64 -11.47
N ARG A 81 5.93 -25.39 -10.24
CA ARG A 81 5.38 -26.41 -9.33
C ARG A 81 4.11 -27.05 -9.89
N GLN A 82 3.32 -26.29 -10.65
CA GLN A 82 2.14 -26.77 -11.37
C GLN A 82 2.47 -27.51 -12.68
N ARG A 83 3.76 -27.73 -12.98
CA ARG A 83 4.25 -28.40 -14.19
C ARG A 83 3.85 -27.71 -15.50
N LEU A 84 3.59 -26.41 -15.44
CA LEU A 84 3.42 -25.61 -16.65
C LEU A 84 4.74 -25.54 -17.43
N SER A 85 4.63 -25.43 -18.75
CA SER A 85 5.78 -25.20 -19.61
C SER A 85 6.47 -23.87 -19.26
N LEU A 86 7.71 -23.70 -19.74
CA LEU A 86 8.43 -22.45 -19.55
C LEU A 86 7.64 -21.26 -20.13
N THR A 87 7.12 -21.43 -21.34
CA THR A 87 6.34 -20.41 -22.05
C THR A 87 5.08 -20.00 -21.28
N GLU A 88 4.35 -20.96 -20.70
CA GLU A 88 3.16 -20.68 -19.89
C GLU A 88 3.51 -19.99 -18.56
N ALA A 89 4.59 -20.42 -17.90
CA ALA A 89 5.07 -19.80 -16.67
C ALA A 89 5.46 -18.33 -16.90
N GLU A 90 6.20 -18.06 -17.98
CA GLU A 90 6.54 -16.69 -18.37
C GLU A 90 5.30 -15.86 -18.77
N ALA A 91 4.36 -16.45 -19.52
CA ALA A 91 3.13 -15.76 -19.90
C ALA A 91 2.32 -15.33 -18.67
N ARG A 92 2.28 -16.16 -17.62
CA ARG A 92 1.64 -15.83 -16.35
C ARG A 92 2.32 -14.67 -15.63
N VAL A 93 3.66 -14.64 -15.62
CA VAL A 93 4.41 -13.52 -15.03
C VAL A 93 4.17 -12.24 -15.82
N ARG A 94 4.26 -12.28 -17.17
CA ARG A 94 3.99 -11.13 -18.05
C ARG A 94 2.59 -10.57 -17.87
N ALA A 95 1.58 -11.43 -17.76
CA ALA A 95 0.20 -10.98 -17.51
C ALA A 95 0.05 -10.26 -16.18
N TYR A 96 0.76 -10.70 -15.14
CA TYR A 96 0.81 -10.00 -13.86
C TYR A 96 1.56 -8.66 -13.96
N GLU A 97 2.72 -8.64 -14.62
CA GLU A 97 3.51 -7.42 -14.83
C GLU A 97 2.70 -6.35 -15.55
N ALA A 98 1.98 -6.71 -16.61
CA ALA A 98 1.12 -5.78 -17.34
C ALA A 98 0.04 -5.15 -16.43
N ARG A 99 -0.63 -5.95 -15.59
CA ARG A 99 -1.61 -5.42 -14.63
C ARG A 99 -0.96 -4.54 -13.56
N TRP A 100 0.23 -4.91 -13.10
CA TRP A 100 0.95 -4.14 -12.10
C TRP A 100 1.41 -2.78 -12.66
N ILE A 101 1.88 -2.74 -13.91
CA ILE A 101 2.25 -1.50 -14.61
C ILE A 101 1.04 -0.58 -14.75
N LEU A 102 -0.10 -1.09 -15.23
CA LEU A 102 -1.33 -0.31 -15.34
C LEU A 102 -1.78 0.26 -13.99
N TRP A 103 -1.68 -0.53 -12.93
CA TRP A 103 -1.95 -0.05 -11.57
C TRP A 103 -0.96 1.05 -11.16
N ALA A 104 0.34 0.85 -11.35
CA ALA A 104 1.38 1.79 -10.96
C ALA A 104 1.24 3.13 -11.71
N GLU A 105 1.04 3.08 -13.03
CA GLU A 105 0.76 4.26 -13.85
C GLU A 105 -0.52 4.97 -13.40
N GLY A 106 -1.58 4.22 -13.08
CA GLY A 106 -2.83 4.77 -12.55
C GLY A 106 -2.68 5.44 -11.18
N MET A 107 -1.73 4.99 -10.35
CA MET A 107 -1.41 5.66 -9.08
C MET A 107 -0.60 6.95 -9.30
N LEU A 108 0.33 6.96 -10.26
CA LEU A 108 1.23 8.10 -10.50
C LEU A 108 0.59 9.21 -11.35
N ASN A 109 -0.36 8.88 -12.23
CA ASN A 109 -0.99 9.83 -13.14
C ASN A 109 -2.22 10.55 -12.57
N GLN A 110 -2.46 10.46 -11.25
CA GLN A 110 -3.56 11.20 -10.63
C GLN A 110 -3.20 12.69 -10.55
N ARG A 111 -3.66 13.47 -11.54
CA ARG A 111 -3.64 14.93 -11.47
C ARG A 111 -4.61 15.36 -10.36
N VAL A 112 -4.06 15.91 -9.28
CA VAL A 112 -4.84 16.72 -8.35
C VAL A 112 -5.27 17.96 -9.13
N THR A 113 -6.56 18.04 -9.46
CA THR A 113 -7.15 19.20 -10.15
C THR A 113 -7.78 20.12 -9.12
#